data_AF-A0A519JMU1-F1
#
_entry.id   AF-A0A519JMU1-F1
#
_cell.length_a   1.000
_cell.length_b   1.000
_cell.length_c   1.000
_cell.angle_alpha   90.00
_cell.angle_beta   90.00
_cell.angle_gamma   90.00
#
_symmetry.space_group_name_H-M   'P 1'
#
loop_
_entity.id
_entity.type
_entity.pdbx_description
1 polymer ?
#
loop_
_entity_poly.entity_id
_entity_poly.type
_entity_poly.pdbx_seq_one_letter_code
_entity_poly.pdbx_strand_id
1 'polypeptide(L)'
;LKDKVVYSLDMGALIAGAKYKGEFEERLKSVVKEVTSAEGDIVLFIDEIHTLVGAGGGDGAMDAANILKPALARGELRAIGATTLDEYQKYFEKDKALERRFQKVIVDEPDTESAISILRGIKEKYETHHKVRIKDDAIIAAVELSQRYITSRFLPDKAIDLMDEAASKLRMEINSKPEELDVLDRKIMQLEIEIEAIKRENDESKLKILGIDLANMKEDRNEIYAKWKSEKDVVDNIQSIKTDIENLKFEAERAERDGDYGKVAEIRYGKIKEAQEILDVFQKELQENQSGNSLIKEEVTREDIAEVVAKWTGIPVMKMLQGEREKLLKLEDELHHRVVGQEEAIQAISDAVRRSRAGLQDMKKPVGTFLFLGTTGVGKTELAKALAEYLFDDENAMTRIDMSEYQERHSVSRLVGAPPGYVGYDEGGQLTEAVRRKPYSVILLDEIEKAHPDTFNILLQVLDEGRLTDNKGRLADFKNTIIIMTSNMGSQI
;
A
#
# COMPACT_ATOMS: atom_id res chain seq x y z
N LEU A 1 2.86 -16.25 27.60
CA LEU A 1 2.89 -14.77 27.67
C LEU A 1 1.86 -14.21 28.65
N LYS A 2 0.83 -14.97 29.10
CA LYS A 2 -0.32 -14.44 29.84
C LYS A 2 0.02 -13.67 31.14
N ASP A 3 1.11 -14.05 31.81
CA ASP A 3 1.56 -13.41 33.07
C ASP A 3 2.89 -12.63 32.92
N LYS A 4 3.28 -12.29 31.69
CA LYS A 4 4.55 -11.61 31.41
C LYS A 4 4.33 -10.20 30.88
N VAL A 5 5.22 -9.29 31.24
CA VAL A 5 5.23 -7.92 30.72
C VAL A 5 6.12 -7.85 29.49
N VAL A 6 5.61 -7.29 28.40
CA VAL A 6 6.39 -7.06 27.18
C VAL A 6 6.71 -5.57 27.08
N TYR A 7 7.99 -5.23 27.03
CA TYR A 7 8.45 -3.86 26.79
C TYR A 7 9.06 -3.76 25.39
N SER A 8 8.70 -2.72 24.63
CA SER A 8 9.40 -2.35 23.41
C SER A 8 10.57 -1.44 23.75
N LEU A 9 11.76 -1.77 23.25
CA LEU A 9 12.95 -0.96 23.39
C LEU A 9 12.98 0.14 22.32
N ASP A 10 12.83 1.39 22.73
CA ASP A 10 12.99 2.54 21.86
C ASP A 10 14.48 2.92 21.74
N MET A 11 15.07 2.58 20.59
CA MET A 11 16.46 2.89 20.26
C MET A 11 16.70 4.41 20.13
N GLY A 12 15.71 5.15 19.60
CA GLY A 12 15.78 6.60 19.46
C GLY A 12 15.89 7.29 20.81
N ALA A 13 15.09 6.86 21.79
CA ALA A 13 15.13 7.37 23.15
C ALA A 13 16.48 7.11 23.86
N LEU A 14 17.13 5.98 23.57
CA LEU A 14 18.46 5.67 24.13
C LEU A 14 19.56 6.58 23.56
N ILE A 15 19.49 6.89 22.26
CA ILE A 15 20.46 7.73 21.56
C ILE A 15 20.21 9.22 21.85
N ALA A 16 18.95 9.63 22.00
CA ALA A 16 18.56 11.01 22.24
C ALA A 16 19.26 11.59 23.49
N GLY A 17 20.00 12.68 23.28
CA GLY A 17 20.72 13.38 24.34
C GLY A 17 21.98 12.65 24.84
N ALA A 18 22.40 11.55 24.23
CA ALA A 18 23.71 10.96 24.48
C ALA A 18 24.78 11.79 23.74
N LYS A 19 25.71 12.40 24.47
CA LYS A 19 26.81 13.20 23.89
C LYS A 19 27.97 12.33 23.41
N TYR A 20 28.12 11.15 23.99
CA TYR A 20 29.21 10.22 23.72
C TYR A 20 28.68 8.78 23.67
N LYS A 21 29.37 7.92 22.91
CA LYS A 21 29.02 6.49 22.74
C LYS A 21 28.86 5.73 24.06
N GLY A 22 29.66 6.08 25.08
CA GLY A 22 29.60 5.45 26.40
C GLY A 22 28.28 5.68 27.16
N GLU A 23 27.63 6.83 26.99
CA GLU A 23 26.36 7.14 27.67
C GLU A 23 25.22 6.26 27.15
N PHE A 24 25.20 5.98 25.85
CA PHE A 24 24.28 5.02 25.24
C PHE A 24 24.51 3.61 25.82
N GLU A 25 25.76 3.15 25.87
CA GLU A 25 26.09 1.82 26.40
C GLU A 25 25.71 1.68 27.88
N GLU A 26 25.86 2.73 28.68
CA GLU A 26 25.46 2.74 30.10
C GLU A 26 23.94 2.67 30.27
N ARG A 27 23.18 3.42 29.45
CA ARG A 27 21.72 3.34 29.43
C ARG A 27 21.26 1.94 29.03
N LEU A 28 21.83 1.36 27.97
CA LEU A 28 21.48 0.01 27.54
C LEU A 28 21.82 -1.04 28.60
N LYS A 29 22.99 -0.94 29.25
CA LYS A 29 23.35 -1.80 30.38
C LYS A 29 22.34 -1.70 31.52
N SER A 30 21.84 -0.50 31.81
CA SER A 30 20.84 -0.26 32.85
C SER A 30 19.51 -0.94 32.51
N VAL A 31 19.04 -0.80 31.27
CA VAL A 31 17.83 -1.49 30.77
C VAL A 31 18.00 -3.00 30.86
N VAL A 32 19.11 -3.54 30.37
CA VAL A 32 19.39 -4.99 30.45
C VAL A 32 19.41 -5.46 31.89
N LYS A 33 20.05 -4.71 32.80
CA LYS A 33 20.09 -5.04 34.22
C LYS A 33 18.68 -5.11 34.83
N GLU A 34 17.83 -4.13 34.55
CA GLU A 34 16.45 -4.08 35.02
C GLU A 34 15.65 -5.29 34.52
N VAL A 35 15.75 -5.62 33.22
CA VAL A 35 15.09 -6.78 32.63
C VAL A 35 15.58 -8.09 33.25
N THR A 36 16.90 -8.24 33.44
CA THR A 36 17.47 -9.45 34.07
C THR A 36 17.11 -9.58 35.56
N SER A 37 16.91 -8.45 36.25
CA SER A 37 16.54 -8.44 37.68
C SER A 37 15.07 -8.85 37.89
N ALA A 38 14.24 -8.79 36.84
CA ALA A 38 12.85 -9.25 36.88
C ALA A 38 12.70 -10.77 36.70
N GLU A 39 13.81 -11.55 36.77
CA GLU A 39 13.84 -13.02 36.79
C GLU A 39 12.98 -13.71 35.70
N GLY A 40 12.86 -13.06 34.54
CA GLY A 40 12.14 -13.58 33.37
C GLY A 40 10.66 -13.20 33.28
N ASP A 41 10.14 -12.35 34.17
CA ASP A 41 8.79 -11.78 34.06
C ASP A 41 8.68 -10.77 32.91
N ILE A 42 9.80 -10.14 32.56
CA ILE A 42 9.89 -9.19 31.45
C ILE A 42 10.41 -9.88 30.18
N VAL A 43 9.76 -9.58 29.05
CA VAL A 43 10.24 -9.90 27.70
C VAL A 43 10.53 -8.58 26.98
N LEU A 44 11.75 -8.46 26.45
CA LEU A 44 12.20 -7.28 25.74
C LEU A 44 11.99 -7.43 24.22
N PHE A 45 11.10 -6.65 23.63
CA PHE A 45 10.98 -6.52 22.19
C PHE A 45 11.96 -5.45 21.69
N ILE A 46 12.73 -5.78 20.66
CA ILE A 46 13.72 -4.89 20.05
C ILE A 46 13.41 -4.84 18.57
N ASP A 47 12.86 -3.71 18.12
CA ASP A 47 12.70 -3.46 16.69
C ASP A 47 14.06 -3.12 16.06
N GLU A 48 14.22 -3.43 14.77
CA GLU A 48 15.47 -3.24 14.03
C GLU A 48 16.71 -3.76 14.78
N ILE A 49 16.62 -4.98 15.35
CA ILE A 49 17.65 -5.52 16.27
C ILE A 49 19.06 -5.59 15.64
N HIS A 50 19.16 -5.63 14.31
CA HIS A 50 20.43 -5.56 13.59
C HIS A 50 21.22 -4.28 13.85
N THR A 51 20.56 -3.17 14.21
CA THR A 51 21.21 -1.89 14.52
C THR A 51 22.13 -1.98 15.74
N LEU A 52 21.88 -2.95 16.63
CA LEU A 52 22.69 -3.24 17.81
C LEU A 52 23.94 -4.09 17.49
N VAL A 53 23.99 -4.66 16.28
CA VAL A 53 25.05 -5.57 15.83
C VAL A 53 25.92 -4.82 14.82
N GLY A 54 27.00 -4.22 15.28
CA GLY A 54 27.95 -3.57 14.40
C GLY A 54 28.72 -4.60 13.57
N ALA A 55 28.60 -4.55 12.23
CA ALA A 55 29.48 -5.31 11.33
C ALA A 55 30.89 -4.69 11.28
N GLY A 56 31.58 -4.61 12.42
CA GLY A 56 33.04 -4.52 12.56
C GLY A 56 33.88 -3.57 11.69
N GLY A 57 33.31 -2.62 10.94
CA GLY A 57 34.05 -1.95 9.85
C GLY A 57 33.64 -0.53 9.49
N GLY A 58 32.79 0.14 10.26
CA GLY A 58 32.45 1.55 10.04
C GLY A 58 32.50 2.35 11.33
N ASP A 59 33.12 3.53 11.29
CA ASP A 59 33.39 4.47 12.38
C ASP A 59 32.14 4.99 13.14
N GLY A 60 30.95 4.45 12.85
CA GLY A 60 29.66 4.82 13.45
C GLY A 60 28.81 3.66 13.98
N ALA A 61 29.18 2.40 13.75
CA ALA A 61 28.38 1.27 14.24
C ALA A 61 28.65 1.03 15.74
N MET A 62 27.61 1.17 16.57
CA MET A 62 27.67 0.84 17.99
C MET A 62 27.59 -0.68 18.15
N ASP A 63 28.69 -1.33 18.55
CA ASP A 63 28.72 -2.78 18.85
C ASP A 63 28.12 -3.06 20.24
N ALA A 64 26.83 -2.78 20.36
CA ALA A 64 26.03 -2.98 21.56
C ALA A 64 25.72 -4.47 21.81
N ALA A 65 25.91 -5.33 20.80
CA ALA A 65 25.72 -6.77 20.90
C ALA A 65 26.55 -7.40 22.03
N ASN A 66 27.74 -6.86 22.32
CA ASN A 66 28.59 -7.35 23.42
C ASN A 66 27.97 -7.14 24.81
N ILE A 67 27.04 -6.19 24.95
CA ILE A 67 26.29 -5.97 26.20
C ILE A 67 25.20 -7.03 26.39
N LEU A 68 24.56 -7.45 25.29
CA LEU A 68 23.45 -8.40 25.32
C LEU A 68 23.91 -9.86 25.38
N LYS A 69 25.00 -10.20 24.70
CA LYS A 69 25.52 -11.59 24.59
C LYS A 69 25.64 -12.31 25.93
N PRO A 70 26.20 -11.73 27.02
CA PRO A 70 26.30 -12.43 28.30
C PRO A 70 24.94 -12.79 28.91
N ALA A 71 23.99 -11.84 28.89
CA ALA A 71 22.66 -12.03 29.47
C ALA A 71 21.82 -13.02 28.65
N LEU A 72 21.92 -12.97 27.32
CA LEU A 72 21.31 -13.96 26.41
C LEU A 72 21.93 -15.36 26.60
N ALA A 73 23.25 -15.43 26.80
CA ALA A 73 23.94 -16.71 26.95
C ALA A 73 23.59 -17.44 28.25
N ARG A 74 23.38 -16.68 29.34
CA ARG A 74 22.92 -17.20 30.63
C ARG A 74 21.41 -17.47 30.68
N GLY A 75 20.65 -17.02 29.68
CA GLY A 75 19.20 -17.14 29.65
C GLY A 75 18.47 -16.19 30.61
N GLU A 76 19.17 -15.18 31.13
CA GLU A 76 18.63 -14.16 32.03
C GLU A 76 17.81 -13.12 31.26
N LEU A 77 18.18 -12.85 30.00
CA LEU A 77 17.46 -11.93 29.11
C LEU A 77 16.58 -12.73 28.15
N ARG A 78 15.26 -12.50 28.22
CA ARG A 78 14.30 -12.98 27.21
C ARG A 78 13.99 -11.84 26.25
N ALA A 79 14.34 -12.01 24.97
CA ALA A 79 14.16 -10.99 23.97
C ALA A 79 13.46 -11.51 22.71
N ILE A 80 12.72 -10.65 22.05
CA ILE A 80 12.16 -10.83 20.71
C ILE A 80 12.78 -9.73 19.84
N GLY A 81 13.55 -10.11 18.82
CA GLY A 81 14.13 -9.18 17.86
C GLY A 81 13.36 -9.19 16.55
N ALA A 82 13.10 -8.02 15.98
CA ALA A 82 12.57 -7.87 14.62
C ALA A 82 13.66 -7.30 13.70
N THR A 83 13.80 -7.85 12.49
CA THR A 83 14.76 -7.38 11.47
C THR A 83 14.38 -7.96 10.11
N THR A 84 14.86 -7.35 9.02
CA THR A 84 14.71 -7.93 7.69
C THR A 84 15.61 -9.15 7.49
N LEU A 85 15.26 -10.03 6.53
CA LEU A 85 16.06 -11.21 6.20
C LEU A 85 17.49 -10.82 5.76
N ASP A 86 17.61 -9.74 4.98
CA ASP A 86 18.89 -9.27 4.45
C ASP A 86 19.84 -8.81 5.57
N GLU A 87 19.31 -8.09 6.55
CA GLU A 87 20.06 -7.68 7.74
C GLU A 87 20.39 -8.85 8.65
N TYR A 88 19.47 -9.80 8.81
CA TYR A 88 19.76 -11.04 9.56
C TYR A 88 20.95 -11.79 8.95
N GLN A 89 20.96 -11.99 7.64
CA GLN A 89 22.08 -12.63 6.92
C GLN A 89 23.38 -11.83 7.06
N LYS A 90 23.29 -10.50 7.00
CA LYS A 90 24.46 -9.63 7.05
C LYS A 90 25.10 -9.55 8.45
N TYR A 91 24.29 -9.49 9.50
CA TYR A 91 24.75 -9.17 10.86
C TYR A 91 24.64 -10.35 11.84
N PHE A 92 23.56 -11.14 11.80
CA PHE A 92 23.33 -12.23 12.75
C PHE A 92 23.96 -13.55 12.32
N GLU A 93 23.81 -13.96 11.06
CA GLU A 93 24.38 -15.24 10.56
C GLU A 93 25.92 -15.24 10.61
N LYS A 94 26.55 -14.05 10.55
CA LYS A 94 28.01 -13.93 10.70
C LYS A 94 28.47 -14.07 12.15
N ASP A 95 27.61 -13.80 13.13
CA ASP A 95 27.91 -13.89 14.55
C ASP A 95 27.34 -15.19 15.16
N LYS A 96 28.19 -16.22 15.22
CA LYS A 96 27.85 -17.54 15.79
C LYS A 96 27.33 -17.48 17.23
N ALA A 97 27.65 -16.45 18.00
CA ALA A 97 27.15 -16.33 19.37
C ALA A 97 25.69 -15.86 19.38
N LEU A 98 25.30 -14.94 18.51
CA LEU A 98 23.92 -14.47 18.39
C LEU A 98 23.05 -15.48 17.64
N GLU A 99 23.54 -16.05 16.54
CA GLU A 99 22.84 -17.06 15.75
C GLU A 99 22.34 -18.24 16.61
N ARG A 100 23.17 -18.68 17.57
CA ARG A 100 22.82 -19.79 18.48
C ARG A 100 21.84 -19.42 19.60
N ARG A 101 21.55 -18.12 19.79
CA ARG A 101 20.70 -17.61 20.89
C ARG A 101 19.34 -17.14 20.41
N PHE A 102 19.21 -16.84 19.13
CA PHE A 102 17.94 -16.48 18.51
C PHE A 102 17.41 -17.64 17.66
N GLN A 103 16.14 -17.97 17.85
CA GLN A 103 15.41 -18.83 16.92
C GLN A 103 14.85 -17.97 15.80
N LYS A 104 15.17 -18.30 14.54
CA LYS A 104 14.57 -17.63 13.38
C LYS A 104 13.09 -18.00 13.29
N VAL A 105 12.24 -16.97 13.26
CA VAL A 105 10.80 -17.06 12.98
C VAL A 105 10.55 -16.18 11.76
N ILE A 106 10.12 -16.78 10.66
CA ILE A 106 9.83 -16.05 9.42
C ILE A 106 8.39 -15.54 9.51
N VAL A 107 8.19 -14.25 9.24
CA VAL A 107 6.89 -13.61 9.13
C VAL A 107 6.76 -13.14 7.70
N ASP A 108 5.95 -13.86 6.92
CA ASP A 108 5.71 -13.55 5.51
C ASP A 108 4.65 -12.46 5.36
N GLU A 109 4.68 -11.76 4.22
CA GLU A 109 3.60 -10.85 3.81
C GLU A 109 2.27 -11.63 3.73
N PRO A 110 1.17 -11.11 4.29
CA PRO A 110 -0.12 -11.78 4.20
C PRO A 110 -0.60 -11.85 2.74
N ASP A 111 -1.26 -12.95 2.39
CA ASP A 111 -1.97 -13.03 1.12
C ASP A 111 -3.15 -12.02 1.06
N THR A 112 -3.70 -11.84 -0.14
CA THR A 112 -4.78 -10.88 -0.40
C THR A 112 -5.99 -11.08 0.53
N GLU A 113 -6.43 -12.33 0.74
CA GLU A 113 -7.59 -12.64 1.58
C GLU A 113 -7.32 -12.36 3.08
N SER A 114 -6.12 -12.70 3.53
CA SER A 114 -5.64 -12.44 4.88
C SER A 114 -5.49 -10.95 5.14
N ALA A 115 -4.95 -10.18 4.18
CA ALA A 115 -4.85 -8.73 4.26
C ALA A 115 -6.24 -8.07 4.34
N ILE A 116 -7.20 -8.49 3.51
CA ILE A 116 -8.60 -8.02 3.59
C ILE A 116 -9.19 -8.31 4.98
N SER A 117 -8.93 -9.51 5.53
CA SER A 117 -9.41 -9.90 6.86
C SER A 117 -8.79 -9.06 7.97
N ILE A 118 -7.49 -8.73 7.87
CA ILE A 118 -6.79 -7.81 8.77
C ILE A 118 -7.43 -6.42 8.72
N LEU A 119 -7.62 -5.86 7.51
CA LEU A 119 -8.23 -4.54 7.34
C LEU A 119 -9.67 -4.50 7.90
N ARG A 120 -10.47 -5.54 7.67
CA ARG A 120 -11.81 -5.68 8.29
C ARG A 120 -11.75 -5.71 9.82
N GLY A 121 -10.73 -6.34 10.39
CA GLY A 121 -10.54 -6.41 11.85
C GLY A 121 -10.15 -5.09 12.50
N ILE A 122 -9.44 -4.21 11.77
CA ILE A 122 -9.07 -2.87 12.26
C ILE A 122 -10.05 -1.77 11.82
N LYS A 123 -10.96 -2.07 10.89
CA LYS A 123 -11.94 -1.14 10.31
C LYS A 123 -12.63 -0.28 11.36
N GLU A 124 -13.22 -0.89 12.39
CA GLU A 124 -13.97 -0.15 13.43
C GLU A 124 -13.11 0.92 14.11
N LYS A 125 -11.82 0.62 14.37
CA LYS A 125 -10.90 1.58 15.01
C LYS A 125 -10.64 2.80 14.12
N TYR A 126 -10.47 2.59 12.82
CA TYR A 126 -10.25 3.68 11.87
C TYR A 126 -11.54 4.48 11.62
N GLU A 127 -12.70 3.82 11.55
CA GLU A 127 -13.99 4.49 11.50
C GLU A 127 -14.21 5.40 12.72
N THR A 128 -13.90 4.92 13.92
CA THR A 128 -14.05 5.73 15.15
C THR A 128 -13.03 6.87 15.19
N HIS A 129 -11.76 6.60 14.87
CA HIS A 129 -10.70 7.62 14.87
C HIS A 129 -10.98 8.76 13.89
N HIS A 130 -11.30 8.43 12.64
CA HIS A 130 -11.56 9.41 11.60
C HIS A 130 -12.99 9.90 11.57
N LYS A 131 -13.87 9.25 12.32
CA LYS A 131 -15.28 9.60 12.39
C LYS A 131 -15.94 9.54 11.01
N VAL A 132 -15.68 8.48 10.27
CA VAL A 132 -16.26 8.19 8.94
C VAL A 132 -16.70 6.74 8.89
N ARG A 133 -17.46 6.36 7.87
CA ARG A 133 -17.77 4.95 7.58
C ARG A 133 -16.86 4.47 6.46
N ILE A 134 -16.39 3.24 6.52
CA ILE A 134 -15.54 2.64 5.48
C ILE A 134 -16.34 1.52 4.83
N LYS A 135 -16.56 1.56 3.51
CA LYS A 135 -17.25 0.46 2.85
C LYS A 135 -16.36 -0.78 2.71
N ASP A 136 -16.98 -1.95 2.61
CA ASP A 136 -16.22 -3.20 2.44
C ASP A 136 -15.49 -3.24 1.09
N ASP A 137 -16.12 -2.72 0.04
CA ASP A 137 -15.57 -2.52 -1.29
C ASP A 137 -14.38 -1.54 -1.31
N ALA A 138 -14.32 -0.58 -0.37
CA ALA A 138 -13.15 0.28 -0.18
C ALA A 138 -11.97 -0.50 0.43
N ILE A 139 -12.24 -1.40 1.40
CA ILE A 139 -11.20 -2.27 1.99
C ILE A 139 -10.61 -3.19 0.92
N ILE A 140 -11.48 -3.84 0.12
CA ILE A 140 -11.05 -4.69 -0.99
C ILE A 140 -10.19 -3.88 -1.97
N ALA A 141 -10.65 -2.68 -2.35
CA ALA A 141 -9.90 -1.80 -3.24
C ALA A 141 -8.54 -1.39 -2.66
N ALA A 142 -8.44 -1.12 -1.36
CA ALA A 142 -7.18 -0.74 -0.71
C ALA A 142 -6.13 -1.84 -0.83
N VAL A 143 -6.54 -3.11 -0.67
CA VAL A 143 -5.63 -4.26 -0.84
C VAL A 143 -5.30 -4.47 -2.32
N GLU A 144 -6.29 -4.57 -3.19
CA GLU A 144 -6.09 -4.87 -4.61
C GLU A 144 -5.26 -3.79 -5.33
N LEU A 145 -5.59 -2.52 -5.13
CA LEU A 145 -4.90 -1.40 -5.77
C LEU A 145 -3.49 -1.20 -5.20
N SER A 146 -3.29 -1.37 -3.89
CA SER A 146 -1.94 -1.28 -3.31
C SER A 146 -1.04 -2.42 -3.76
N GLN A 147 -1.56 -3.64 -3.90
CA GLN A 147 -0.80 -4.77 -4.42
C GLN A 147 -0.40 -4.57 -5.88
N ARG A 148 -1.30 -4.00 -6.69
CA ARG A 148 -1.07 -3.76 -8.12
C ARG A 148 -0.14 -2.58 -8.39
N TYR A 149 -0.33 -1.45 -7.71
CA TYR A 149 0.31 -0.18 -8.07
C TYR A 149 1.41 0.28 -7.08
N ILE A 150 1.47 -0.28 -5.87
CA ILE A 150 2.45 0.07 -4.83
C ILE A 150 3.33 -1.15 -4.54
N THR A 151 4.28 -1.43 -5.45
CA THR A 151 5.13 -2.64 -5.38
C THR A 151 6.34 -2.49 -4.45
N SER A 152 6.69 -1.26 -4.06
CA SER A 152 7.84 -0.97 -3.17
C SER A 152 7.54 -1.17 -1.68
N ARG A 153 6.28 -1.44 -1.33
CA ARG A 153 5.80 -1.63 0.04
C ARG A 153 5.06 -2.97 0.15
N PHE A 154 4.94 -3.45 1.38
CA PHE A 154 4.33 -4.75 1.68
C PHE A 154 2.96 -4.60 2.33
N LEU A 155 2.07 -5.56 2.08
CA LEU A 155 0.85 -5.75 2.84
C LEU A 155 1.19 -6.17 4.29
N PRO A 156 0.29 -5.89 5.27
CA PRO A 156 -0.95 -5.13 5.13
C PRO A 156 -0.73 -3.61 5.18
N ASP A 157 0.47 -3.16 5.58
CA ASP A 157 0.83 -1.77 5.88
C ASP A 157 0.41 -0.77 4.79
N LYS A 158 0.79 -1.01 3.53
CA LYS A 158 0.41 -0.11 2.42
C LYS A 158 -1.11 0.03 2.21
N ALA A 159 -1.89 -1.01 2.50
CA ALA A 159 -3.35 -0.98 2.35
C ALA A 159 -4.00 -0.26 3.53
N ILE A 160 -3.44 -0.41 4.73
CA ILE A 160 -3.84 0.34 5.93
C ILE A 160 -3.64 1.84 5.70
N ASP A 161 -2.48 2.25 5.19
CA ASP A 161 -2.22 3.66 4.92
C ASP A 161 -3.16 4.27 3.88
N LEU A 162 -3.51 3.53 2.82
CA LEU A 162 -4.49 3.99 1.83
C LEU A 162 -5.87 4.21 2.46
N MET A 163 -6.30 3.27 3.29
CA MET A 163 -7.57 3.37 4.03
C MET A 163 -7.54 4.56 5.01
N ASP A 164 -6.41 4.77 5.69
CA ASP A 164 -6.18 5.86 6.64
C ASP A 164 -6.20 7.25 5.96
N GLU A 165 -5.49 7.41 4.85
CA GLU A 165 -5.47 8.68 4.10
C GLU A 165 -6.82 8.98 3.46
N ALA A 166 -7.52 7.97 2.92
CA ALA A 166 -8.86 8.16 2.36
C ALA A 166 -9.87 8.56 3.44
N ALA A 167 -9.82 7.93 4.62
CA ALA A 167 -10.65 8.29 5.77
C ALA A 167 -10.34 9.71 6.27
N SER A 168 -9.07 10.07 6.38
CA SER A 168 -8.62 11.40 6.78
C SER A 168 -9.09 12.48 5.80
N LYS A 169 -8.95 12.21 4.49
CA LYS A 169 -9.41 13.11 3.42
C LYS A 169 -10.91 13.36 3.53
N LEU A 170 -11.71 12.29 3.63
CA LEU A 170 -13.16 12.40 3.74
C LEU A 170 -13.57 13.17 5.00
N ARG A 171 -12.88 12.95 6.12
CA ARG A 171 -13.11 13.72 7.35
C ARG A 171 -12.85 15.22 7.18
N MET A 172 -11.85 15.61 6.39
CA MET A 172 -11.59 17.02 6.09
C MET A 172 -12.71 17.61 5.22
N GLU A 173 -13.23 16.85 4.25
CA GLU A 173 -14.33 17.27 3.38
C GLU A 173 -15.63 17.49 4.16
N ILE A 174 -16.00 16.57 5.06
CA ILE A 174 -17.19 16.69 5.93
C ILE A 174 -17.13 17.97 6.79
N ASN A 175 -15.95 18.34 7.26
CA ASN A 175 -15.78 19.54 8.08
C ASN A 175 -15.77 20.85 7.29
N SER A 176 -15.55 20.75 5.98
CA SER A 176 -15.46 21.90 5.09
C SER A 176 -16.84 22.31 4.59
N LYS A 177 -16.99 23.59 4.22
CA LYS A 177 -18.20 24.03 3.53
C LYS A 177 -18.22 23.40 2.12
N PRO A 178 -19.37 22.89 1.65
CA PRO A 178 -19.56 22.48 0.26
C PRO A 178 -19.13 23.58 -0.72
N GLU A 179 -18.57 23.18 -1.85
CA GLU A 179 -18.09 24.11 -2.88
C GLU A 179 -19.20 25.05 -3.37
N GLU A 180 -20.42 24.52 -3.51
CA GLU A 180 -21.61 25.30 -3.89
C GLU A 180 -21.88 26.47 -2.92
N LEU A 181 -21.71 26.26 -1.60
CA LEU A 181 -21.84 27.32 -0.60
C LEU A 181 -20.69 28.32 -0.67
N ASP A 182 -19.45 27.86 -0.86
CA ASP A 182 -18.30 28.77 -0.96
C ASP A 182 -18.40 29.66 -2.21
N VAL A 183 -18.88 29.13 -3.33
CA VAL A 183 -19.15 29.90 -4.55
C VAL A 183 -20.24 30.94 -4.33
N LEU A 184 -21.32 30.60 -3.62
CA LEU A 184 -22.38 31.56 -3.28
C LEU A 184 -21.88 32.64 -2.33
N ASP A 185 -21.15 32.27 -1.27
CA ASP A 185 -20.56 33.22 -0.31
C ASP A 185 -19.64 34.23 -1.03
N ARG A 186 -18.81 33.78 -1.97
CA ARG A 186 -17.96 34.66 -2.79
C ARG A 186 -18.75 35.61 -3.69
N LYS A 187 -19.82 35.11 -4.35
CA LYS A 187 -20.68 35.94 -5.21
C LYS A 187 -21.46 36.99 -4.41
N ILE A 188 -22.01 36.60 -3.25
CA ILE A 188 -22.68 37.50 -2.32
C ILE A 188 -21.73 38.60 -1.88
N MET A 189 -20.51 38.25 -1.47
CA MET A 189 -19.49 39.23 -1.07
C MET A 189 -19.15 40.20 -2.21
N GLN A 190 -19.02 39.71 -3.45
CA GLN A 190 -18.77 40.57 -4.62
C GLN A 190 -19.91 41.56 -4.85
N LEU A 191 -21.18 41.10 -4.78
CA LEU A 191 -22.35 41.96 -4.93
C LEU A 191 -22.47 42.99 -3.81
N GLU A 192 -22.14 42.63 -2.57
CA GLU A 192 -22.13 43.57 -1.44
C GLU A 192 -21.11 44.70 -1.65
N ILE A 193 -19.91 44.37 -2.15
CA ILE A 193 -18.89 45.35 -2.50
C ILE A 193 -19.36 46.25 -3.65
N GLU A 194 -19.97 45.68 -4.69
CA GLU A 194 -20.52 46.45 -5.81
C GLU A 194 -21.63 47.41 -5.35
N ILE A 195 -22.53 46.95 -4.49
CA ILE A 195 -23.59 47.79 -3.90
C ILE A 195 -22.98 48.97 -3.13
N GLU A 196 -21.95 48.74 -2.30
CA GLU A 196 -21.29 49.83 -1.56
C GLU A 196 -20.55 50.81 -2.47
N ALA A 197 -20.04 50.37 -3.61
CA ALA A 197 -19.45 51.25 -4.62
C ALA A 197 -20.52 52.12 -5.31
N ILE A 198 -21.60 51.50 -5.79
CA ILE A 198 -22.69 52.19 -6.50
C ILE A 198 -23.48 53.14 -5.58
N LYS A 199 -23.56 52.84 -4.28
CA LYS A 199 -24.13 53.78 -3.28
C LYS A 199 -23.41 55.12 -3.27
N ARG A 200 -22.12 55.18 -3.60
CA ARG A 200 -21.35 56.43 -3.70
C ARG A 200 -21.65 57.20 -4.99
N GLU A 201 -22.12 56.50 -6.02
CA GLU A 201 -22.47 57.05 -7.34
C GLU A 201 -23.94 57.51 -7.41
N ASN A 202 -24.77 57.20 -6.41
CA ASN A 202 -26.19 57.55 -6.32
C ASN A 202 -27.09 57.01 -7.46
N ASP A 203 -26.71 55.89 -8.09
CA ASP A 203 -27.56 55.21 -9.08
C ASP A 203 -28.59 54.30 -8.41
N GLU A 204 -29.76 54.86 -8.10
CA GLU A 204 -30.87 54.11 -7.46
C GLU A 204 -31.39 52.94 -8.30
N SER A 205 -31.32 53.04 -9.64
CA SER A 205 -31.84 52.02 -10.54
C SER A 205 -31.01 50.74 -10.46
N LYS A 206 -29.68 50.89 -10.48
CA LYS A 206 -28.72 49.80 -10.39
C LYS A 206 -28.68 49.19 -8.99
N LEU A 207 -28.81 50.01 -7.94
CA LEU A 207 -28.93 49.53 -6.56
C LEU A 207 -30.13 48.61 -6.35
N LYS A 208 -31.26 48.92 -6.98
CA LYS A 208 -32.48 48.11 -6.85
C LYS A 208 -32.30 46.73 -7.49
N ILE A 209 -31.66 46.66 -8.65
CA ILE A 209 -31.37 45.40 -9.35
C ILE A 209 -30.40 44.55 -8.54
N LEU A 210 -29.25 45.12 -8.15
CA LEU A 210 -28.24 44.41 -7.35
C LEU A 210 -28.79 43.96 -5.99
N GLY A 211 -29.70 44.74 -5.39
CA GLY A 211 -30.37 44.37 -4.14
C GLY A 211 -31.30 43.17 -4.28
N ILE A 212 -32.00 43.04 -5.42
CA ILE A 212 -32.83 41.85 -5.72
C ILE A 212 -31.93 40.63 -5.94
N ASP A 213 -30.86 40.77 -6.73
CA ASP A 213 -29.93 39.67 -6.99
C ASP A 213 -29.25 39.19 -5.71
N LEU A 214 -28.84 40.12 -4.84
CA LEU A 214 -28.28 39.81 -3.53
C LEU A 214 -29.28 39.07 -2.63
N ALA A 215 -30.54 39.49 -2.63
CA ALA A 215 -31.58 38.84 -1.84
C ALA A 215 -31.82 37.40 -2.31
N ASN A 216 -31.94 37.19 -3.62
CA ASN A 216 -32.10 35.86 -4.21
C ASN A 216 -30.90 34.96 -3.87
N MET A 217 -29.66 35.45 -4.07
CA MET A 217 -28.47 34.65 -3.74
C MET A 217 -28.35 34.34 -2.25
N LYS A 218 -28.77 35.26 -1.36
CA LYS A 218 -28.80 35.01 0.10
C LYS A 218 -29.83 33.96 0.47
N GLU A 219 -30.97 33.94 -0.20
CA GLU A 219 -32.02 32.94 0.01
C GLU A 219 -31.51 31.54 -0.41
N ASP A 220 -30.97 31.42 -1.63
CA ASP A 220 -30.35 30.16 -2.12
C ASP A 220 -29.25 29.67 -1.17
N ARG A 221 -28.36 30.58 -0.72
CA ARG A 221 -27.28 30.24 0.22
C ARG A 221 -27.82 29.77 1.57
N ASN A 222 -28.85 30.41 2.09
CA ASN A 222 -29.45 30.03 3.37
C ASN A 222 -30.12 28.65 3.30
N GLU A 223 -30.77 28.32 2.18
CA GLU A 223 -31.37 27.01 1.95
C GLU A 223 -30.31 25.90 1.99
N ILE A 224 -29.25 26.05 1.19
CA ILE A 224 -28.17 25.06 1.13
C ILE A 224 -27.43 24.98 2.48
N TYR A 225 -27.22 26.12 3.16
CA TYR A 225 -26.55 26.14 4.47
C TYR A 225 -27.37 25.45 5.55
N ALA A 226 -28.69 25.67 5.59
CA ALA A 226 -29.58 25.00 6.53
C ALA A 226 -29.57 23.49 6.33
N LYS A 227 -29.60 23.05 5.08
CA LYS A 227 -29.50 21.62 4.72
C LYS A 227 -28.16 21.01 5.14
N TRP A 228 -27.04 21.63 4.75
CA TRP A 228 -25.71 21.16 5.13
C TRP A 228 -25.54 21.10 6.65
N LYS A 229 -26.01 22.11 7.38
CA LYS A 229 -25.93 22.15 8.84
C LYS A 229 -26.74 21.03 9.48
N SER A 230 -27.95 20.79 9.00
CA SER A 230 -28.80 19.69 9.48
C SER A 230 -28.14 18.33 9.26
N GLU A 231 -27.59 18.10 8.06
CA GLU A 231 -26.86 16.86 7.74
C GLU A 231 -25.62 16.70 8.64
N LYS A 232 -24.86 17.78 8.84
CA LYS A 232 -23.66 17.79 9.67
C LYS A 232 -23.95 17.48 11.14
N ASP A 233 -24.99 18.10 11.70
CA ASP A 233 -25.37 17.90 13.10
C ASP A 233 -25.74 16.42 13.37
N VAL A 234 -26.44 15.75 12.44
CA VAL A 234 -26.75 14.31 12.53
C VAL A 234 -25.46 13.48 12.52
N VAL A 235 -24.55 13.78 11.60
CA VAL A 235 -23.26 13.08 11.49
C VAL A 235 -22.40 13.26 12.75
N ASP A 236 -22.30 14.47 13.29
CA ASP A 236 -21.54 14.74 14.52
C ASP A 236 -22.15 14.02 15.75
N ASN A 237 -23.49 13.92 15.83
CA ASN A 237 -24.18 13.17 16.90
C ASN A 237 -23.88 11.65 16.82
N ILE A 238 -23.98 11.06 15.62
CA ILE A 238 -23.62 9.65 15.39
C ILE A 238 -22.21 9.35 15.87
N GLN A 239 -21.27 10.25 15.57
CA GLN A 239 -19.86 10.09 15.94
C GLN A 239 -19.62 10.21 17.44
N SER A 240 -20.32 11.13 18.11
CA SER A 240 -20.27 11.26 19.56
C SER A 240 -20.73 9.95 20.21
N ILE A 241 -21.86 9.40 19.77
CA ILE A 241 -22.42 8.15 20.32
C ILE A 241 -21.49 6.96 20.05
N LYS A 242 -20.91 6.84 18.85
CA LYS A 242 -19.91 5.79 18.55
C LYS A 242 -18.70 5.87 19.48
N THR A 243 -18.19 7.08 19.71
CA THR A 243 -17.06 7.32 20.63
C THR A 243 -17.42 6.90 22.06
N ASP A 244 -18.64 7.22 22.51
CA ASP A 244 -19.12 6.84 23.84
C ASP A 244 -19.26 5.31 23.96
N ILE A 245 -19.75 4.62 22.92
CA ILE A 245 -19.82 3.15 22.87
C ILE A 245 -18.42 2.53 22.97
N GLU A 246 -17.42 3.04 22.25
CA GLU A 246 -16.05 2.53 22.37
C GLU A 246 -15.45 2.74 23.77
N ASN A 247 -15.64 3.93 24.35
CA ASN A 247 -15.19 4.21 25.71
C ASN A 247 -15.85 3.25 26.72
N LEU A 248 -17.14 2.98 26.57
CA LEU A 248 -17.87 2.00 27.38
C LEU A 248 -17.34 0.57 27.16
N LYS A 249 -17.03 0.16 25.92
CA LYS A 249 -16.40 -1.15 25.63
C LYS A 249 -15.06 -1.28 26.36
N PHE A 250 -14.22 -0.26 26.30
CA PHE A 250 -12.92 -0.25 26.99
C PHE A 250 -13.08 -0.31 28.52
N GLU A 251 -14.05 0.43 29.06
CA GLU A 251 -14.38 0.38 30.49
C GLU A 251 -14.87 -1.01 30.92
N ALA A 252 -15.69 -1.66 30.10
CA ALA A 252 -16.14 -3.03 30.34
C ALA A 252 -14.98 -4.04 30.31
N GLU A 253 -14.06 -3.94 29.35
CA GLU A 253 -12.87 -4.79 29.29
C GLU A 253 -11.93 -4.59 30.49
N ARG A 254 -11.82 -3.35 30.98
CA ARG A 254 -11.07 -3.06 32.21
C ARG A 254 -11.75 -3.68 33.43
N ALA A 255 -13.06 -3.48 33.59
CA ALA A 255 -13.83 -4.07 34.69
C ALA A 255 -13.78 -5.61 34.68
N GLU A 256 -13.80 -6.23 33.49
CA GLU A 256 -13.68 -7.68 33.32
C GLU A 256 -12.30 -8.19 33.78
N ARG A 257 -11.22 -7.47 33.45
CA ARG A 257 -9.87 -7.78 33.95
C ARG A 257 -9.73 -7.61 35.45
N ASP A 258 -10.42 -6.62 36.02
CA ASP A 258 -10.43 -6.34 37.47
C ASP A 258 -11.39 -7.27 38.25
N GLY A 259 -12.16 -8.12 37.55
CA GLY A 259 -13.10 -9.09 38.15
C GLY A 259 -14.45 -8.50 38.59
N ASP A 260 -14.75 -7.26 38.21
CA ASP A 260 -16.01 -6.58 38.53
C ASP A 260 -17.12 -6.93 37.52
N TYR A 261 -17.63 -8.16 37.62
CA TYR A 261 -18.66 -8.65 36.71
C TYR A 261 -20.00 -7.91 36.83
N GLY A 262 -20.28 -7.28 37.98
CA GLY A 262 -21.48 -6.46 38.17
C GLY A 262 -21.45 -5.22 37.28
N LYS A 263 -20.32 -4.50 37.29
CA LYS A 263 -20.08 -3.35 36.42
C LYS A 263 -20.04 -3.74 34.93
N VAL A 264 -19.45 -4.88 34.59
CA VAL A 264 -19.47 -5.41 33.21
C VAL A 264 -20.91 -5.60 32.71
N ALA A 265 -21.79 -6.18 33.53
CA ALA A 265 -23.18 -6.39 33.15
C ALA A 265 -23.95 -5.07 32.99
N GLU A 266 -23.76 -4.11 33.90
CA GLU A 266 -24.35 -2.76 33.80
C GLU A 266 -23.94 -2.06 32.50
N ILE A 267 -22.66 -2.13 32.14
CA ILE A 267 -22.15 -1.48 30.93
C ILE A 267 -22.65 -2.19 29.67
N ARG A 268 -22.45 -3.51 29.57
CA ARG A 268 -22.77 -4.26 28.34
C ARG A 268 -24.26 -4.33 28.05
N TYR A 269 -25.09 -4.58 29.06
CA TYR A 269 -26.53 -4.80 28.87
C TYR A 269 -27.40 -3.57 29.16
N GLY A 270 -26.85 -2.56 29.86
CA GLY A 270 -27.49 -1.26 30.06
C GLY A 270 -26.94 -0.22 29.09
N LYS A 271 -25.85 0.44 29.47
CA LYS A 271 -25.34 1.65 28.80
C LYS A 271 -25.01 1.46 27.31
N ILE A 272 -24.31 0.39 26.95
CA ILE A 272 -23.96 0.11 25.56
C ILE A 272 -25.22 -0.17 24.73
N LYS A 273 -26.19 -0.90 25.31
CA LYS A 273 -27.44 -1.22 24.61
C LYS A 273 -28.27 0.05 24.37
N GLU A 274 -28.42 0.91 25.37
CA GLU A 274 -29.09 2.21 25.24
C GLU A 274 -28.43 3.10 24.19
N ALA A 275 -27.09 3.21 24.23
CA ALA A 275 -26.34 3.97 23.24
C ALA A 275 -26.48 3.41 21.82
N GLN A 276 -26.52 2.08 21.68
CA GLN A 276 -26.74 1.42 20.39
C GLN A 276 -28.15 1.68 19.85
N GLU A 277 -29.18 1.66 20.70
CA GLU A 277 -30.56 2.00 20.30
C GLU A 277 -30.66 3.45 19.80
N ILE A 278 -29.97 4.40 20.44
CA ILE A 278 -29.91 5.80 20.00
C ILE A 278 -29.12 5.91 18.68
N LEU A 279 -28.00 5.20 18.55
CA LEU A 279 -27.20 5.16 17.33
C LEU A 279 -28.02 4.69 16.13
N ASP A 280 -28.81 3.63 16.31
CA ASP A 280 -29.65 3.07 15.25
C ASP A 280 -30.75 4.06 14.81
N VAL A 281 -31.24 4.92 15.70
CA VAL A 281 -32.21 5.98 15.36
C VAL A 281 -31.56 7.03 14.46
N PHE A 282 -30.41 7.58 14.85
CA PHE A 282 -29.72 8.59 14.04
C PHE A 282 -29.22 8.02 12.71
N GLN A 283 -28.80 6.74 12.67
CA GLN A 283 -28.44 6.08 11.42
C GLN A 283 -29.61 5.96 10.45
N LYS A 284 -30.83 5.70 10.95
CA LYS A 284 -32.04 5.70 10.11
C LYS A 284 -32.38 7.09 9.60
N GLU A 285 -32.34 8.10 10.47
CA GLU A 285 -32.55 9.50 10.08
C GLU A 285 -31.56 9.92 8.97
N LEU A 286 -30.31 9.50 9.09
CA LEU A 286 -29.30 9.79 8.08
C LEU A 286 -29.56 9.06 6.76
N GLN A 287 -29.96 7.79 6.78
CA GLN A 287 -30.34 7.05 5.56
C GLN A 287 -31.54 7.67 4.86
N GLU A 288 -32.55 8.13 5.61
CA GLU A 288 -33.70 8.82 5.06
C GLU A 288 -33.28 10.14 4.39
N ASN A 289 -32.39 10.90 5.04
CA ASN A 289 -31.82 12.14 4.48
C ASN A 289 -30.91 11.90 3.26
N GLN A 290 -30.26 10.74 3.17
CA GLN A 290 -29.40 10.34 2.04
C GLN A 290 -30.16 9.90 0.78
N SER A 291 -31.48 9.71 0.85
CA SER A 291 -32.31 9.26 -0.30
C SER A 291 -32.45 10.32 -1.43
N GLY A 292 -31.85 11.50 -1.27
CA GLY A 292 -31.83 12.60 -2.24
C GLY A 292 -30.41 13.14 -2.52
N ASN A 293 -30.28 14.40 -2.99
CA ASN A 293 -29.00 15.09 -3.17
C ASN A 293 -28.36 15.43 -1.80
N SER A 294 -27.76 14.48 -1.08
CA SER A 294 -27.00 14.79 0.14
C SER A 294 -25.78 15.65 -0.17
N LEU A 295 -25.50 16.62 0.70
CA LEU A 295 -24.36 17.52 0.59
C LEU A 295 -23.11 16.96 1.28
N ILE A 296 -23.24 15.89 2.05
CA ILE A 296 -22.16 15.30 2.85
C ILE A 296 -21.96 13.83 2.45
N LYS A 297 -20.77 13.53 1.92
CA LYS A 297 -20.30 12.15 1.76
C LYS A 297 -19.64 11.71 3.07
N GLU A 298 -20.15 10.65 3.69
CA GLU A 298 -19.61 10.12 4.96
C GLU A 298 -18.97 8.73 4.85
N GLU A 299 -19.11 8.10 3.69
CA GLU A 299 -18.62 6.76 3.42
C GLU A 299 -17.40 6.80 2.50
N VAL A 300 -16.29 6.22 2.95
CA VAL A 300 -15.13 5.94 2.11
C VAL A 300 -15.50 4.82 1.15
N THR A 301 -15.42 5.11 -0.14
CA THR A 301 -15.73 4.19 -1.25
C THR A 301 -14.46 3.75 -1.97
N ARG A 302 -14.62 2.83 -2.93
CA ARG A 302 -13.54 2.40 -3.82
C ARG A 302 -12.91 3.58 -4.57
N GLU A 303 -13.71 4.55 -4.99
CA GLU A 303 -13.25 5.75 -5.69
C GLU A 303 -12.29 6.58 -4.83
N ASP A 304 -12.60 6.76 -3.54
CA ASP A 304 -11.74 7.53 -2.63
C ASP A 304 -10.37 6.89 -2.47
N ILE A 305 -10.33 5.54 -2.38
CA ILE A 305 -9.07 4.79 -2.34
C ILE A 305 -8.31 4.97 -3.66
N ALA A 306 -8.99 4.85 -4.81
CA ALA A 306 -8.36 5.01 -6.11
C ALA A 306 -7.78 6.43 -6.30
N GLU A 307 -8.44 7.46 -5.77
CA GLU A 307 -7.92 8.83 -5.77
C GLU A 307 -6.64 8.99 -4.96
N VAL A 308 -6.55 8.34 -3.79
CA VAL A 308 -5.32 8.32 -2.98
C VAL A 308 -4.19 7.61 -3.75
N VAL A 309 -4.47 6.44 -4.32
CA VAL A 309 -3.48 5.70 -5.13
C VAL A 309 -3.04 6.52 -6.34
N ALA A 310 -3.98 7.19 -7.02
CA ALA A 310 -3.68 8.06 -8.15
C ALA A 310 -2.75 9.21 -7.76
N LYS A 311 -2.97 9.82 -6.60
CA LYS A 311 -2.09 10.87 -6.06
C LYS A 311 -0.69 10.35 -5.72
N TRP A 312 -0.57 9.12 -5.22
CA TRP A 312 0.71 8.51 -4.86
C TRP A 312 1.52 8.05 -6.08
N THR A 313 0.83 7.55 -7.10
CA THR A 313 1.44 6.86 -8.25
C THR A 313 1.45 7.68 -9.52
N GLY A 314 0.63 8.72 -9.62
CA GLY A 314 0.39 9.51 -10.83
C GLY A 314 -0.53 8.83 -11.86
N ILE A 315 -1.03 7.62 -11.59
CA ILE A 315 -1.88 6.87 -12.50
C ILE A 315 -3.33 7.41 -12.41
N PRO A 316 -4.01 7.73 -13.53
CA PRO A 316 -5.36 8.26 -13.48
C PRO A 316 -6.39 7.30 -12.87
N VAL A 317 -7.28 7.82 -12.02
CA VAL A 317 -8.36 7.08 -11.34
C VAL A 317 -9.23 6.30 -12.34
N MET A 318 -9.55 6.91 -13.49
CA MET A 318 -10.37 6.28 -14.53
C MET A 318 -9.74 4.96 -15.05
N LYS A 319 -8.41 4.87 -15.11
CA LYS A 319 -7.71 3.62 -15.52
C LYS A 319 -7.81 2.53 -14.45
N MET A 320 -7.84 2.91 -13.16
CA MET A 320 -7.94 1.97 -12.03
C MET A 320 -9.36 1.44 -11.83
N LEU A 321 -10.38 2.28 -12.06
CA LEU A 321 -11.79 1.93 -11.90
C LEU A 321 -12.36 1.18 -13.10
N GLN A 322 -11.67 1.20 -14.25
CA GLN A 322 -12.09 0.45 -15.43
C GLN A 322 -12.09 -1.05 -15.12
N GLY A 323 -13.24 -1.70 -15.34
CA GLY A 323 -13.37 -3.13 -15.13
C GLY A 323 -12.38 -3.91 -16.00
N GLU A 324 -11.66 -4.86 -15.41
CA GLU A 324 -10.65 -5.67 -16.10
C GLU A 324 -11.24 -6.35 -17.36
N ARG A 325 -12.49 -6.80 -17.29
CA ARG A 325 -13.21 -7.36 -18.43
C ARG A 325 -13.33 -6.37 -19.60
N GLU A 326 -13.71 -5.12 -19.33
CA GLU A 326 -13.87 -4.13 -20.40
C GLU A 326 -12.51 -3.78 -21.03
N LYS A 327 -11.48 -3.64 -20.18
CA LYS A 327 -10.10 -3.44 -20.61
C LYS A 327 -9.63 -4.56 -21.55
N LEU A 328 -9.92 -5.82 -21.21
CA LEU A 328 -9.54 -6.97 -22.05
C LEU A 328 -10.35 -7.11 -23.34
N LEU A 329 -11.59 -6.60 -23.39
CA LEU A 329 -12.45 -6.64 -24.57
C LEU A 329 -12.04 -5.59 -25.62
N LYS A 330 -11.40 -4.50 -25.20
CA LYS A 330 -10.92 -3.41 -26.08
C LYS A 330 -9.41 -3.48 -26.36
N LEU A 331 -8.76 -4.57 -25.96
CA LEU A 331 -7.29 -4.68 -26.00
C LEU A 331 -6.74 -4.52 -27.42
N GLU A 332 -7.34 -5.16 -28.42
CA GLU A 332 -6.91 -5.02 -29.82
C GLU A 332 -7.04 -3.59 -30.33
N ASP A 333 -8.20 -2.98 -30.12
CA ASP A 333 -8.48 -1.61 -30.58
C ASP A 333 -7.46 -0.62 -29.99
N GLU A 334 -7.13 -0.78 -28.72
CA GLU A 334 -6.19 0.08 -28.00
C GLU A 334 -4.74 -0.13 -28.44
N LEU A 335 -4.35 -1.38 -28.75
CA LEU A 335 -3.04 -1.66 -29.33
C LEU A 335 -2.92 -1.08 -30.75
N HIS A 336 -4.00 -1.13 -31.54
CA HIS A 336 -4.07 -0.56 -32.90
C HIS A 336 -3.96 0.97 -32.94
N HIS A 337 -4.29 1.67 -31.86
CA HIS A 337 -4.06 3.12 -31.77
C HIS A 337 -2.57 3.50 -31.83
N ARG A 338 -1.69 2.60 -31.37
CA ARG A 338 -0.24 2.84 -31.29
C ARG A 338 0.55 2.02 -32.32
N VAL A 339 0.11 0.81 -32.64
CA VAL A 339 0.77 -0.11 -33.57
C VAL A 339 -0.06 -0.22 -34.84
N VAL A 340 0.52 0.18 -35.98
CA VAL A 340 -0.15 0.09 -37.28
C VAL A 340 0.10 -1.27 -37.91
N GLY A 341 -0.97 -1.98 -38.27
CA GLY A 341 -0.91 -3.32 -38.87
C GLY A 341 -0.70 -4.40 -37.82
N GLN A 342 0.07 -5.46 -38.13
CA GLN A 342 0.36 -6.57 -37.22
C GLN A 342 -0.89 -7.28 -36.65
N GLU A 343 -1.98 -7.33 -37.41
CA GLU A 343 -3.29 -7.85 -36.97
C GLU A 343 -3.19 -9.23 -36.31
N GLU A 344 -2.52 -10.17 -36.98
CA GLU A 344 -2.37 -11.54 -36.47
C GLU A 344 -1.60 -11.59 -35.16
N ALA A 345 -0.56 -10.76 -35.00
CA ALA A 345 0.23 -10.71 -33.78
C ALA A 345 -0.56 -10.09 -32.63
N ILE A 346 -1.24 -8.96 -32.87
CA ILE A 346 -2.09 -8.30 -31.88
C ILE A 346 -3.20 -9.24 -31.42
N GLN A 347 -3.89 -9.90 -32.34
CA GLN A 347 -4.95 -10.87 -32.01
C GLN A 347 -4.41 -12.04 -31.18
N ALA A 348 -3.28 -12.63 -31.59
CA ALA A 348 -2.68 -13.77 -30.87
C ALA A 348 -2.28 -13.41 -29.44
N ILE A 349 -1.76 -12.19 -29.23
CA ILE A 349 -1.41 -11.69 -27.90
C ILE A 349 -2.67 -11.45 -27.07
N SER A 350 -3.66 -10.75 -27.62
CA SER A 350 -4.90 -10.45 -26.93
C SER A 350 -5.64 -11.70 -26.48
N ASP A 351 -5.69 -12.73 -27.34
CA ASP A 351 -6.27 -14.03 -26.99
C ASP A 351 -5.53 -14.74 -25.86
N ALA A 352 -4.20 -14.71 -25.87
CA ALA A 352 -3.41 -15.31 -24.81
C ALA A 352 -3.58 -14.59 -23.46
N VAL A 353 -3.57 -13.25 -23.46
CA VAL A 353 -3.81 -12.44 -22.26
C VAL A 353 -5.21 -12.72 -21.72
N ARG A 354 -6.24 -12.77 -22.58
CA ARG A 354 -7.62 -13.11 -22.17
C ARG A 354 -7.72 -14.51 -21.56
N ARG A 355 -7.07 -15.53 -22.17
CA ARG A 355 -7.06 -16.89 -21.61
C ARG A 355 -6.43 -16.96 -20.23
N SER A 356 -5.31 -16.27 -20.03
CA SER A 356 -4.65 -16.20 -18.73
C SER A 356 -5.54 -15.54 -17.68
N ARG A 357 -6.12 -14.37 -18.00
CA ARG A 357 -7.01 -13.63 -17.07
C ARG A 357 -8.32 -14.34 -16.77
N ALA A 358 -8.83 -15.14 -17.72
CA ALA A 358 -10.00 -15.99 -17.49
C ALA A 358 -9.70 -17.26 -16.65
N GLY A 359 -8.44 -17.47 -16.24
CA GLY A 359 -8.04 -18.69 -15.51
C GLY A 359 -8.12 -19.96 -16.34
N LEU A 360 -8.13 -19.85 -17.67
CA LEU A 360 -8.21 -20.98 -18.60
C LEU A 360 -6.84 -21.57 -18.93
N GLN A 361 -5.77 -20.94 -18.46
CA GLN A 361 -4.39 -21.41 -18.57
C GLN A 361 -3.87 -21.82 -17.18
N ASP A 362 -2.80 -22.61 -17.14
CA ASP A 362 -2.09 -22.93 -15.90
C ASP A 362 -1.64 -21.65 -15.16
N MET A 363 -2.20 -21.42 -13.97
CA MET A 363 -1.89 -20.26 -13.11
C MET A 363 -0.46 -20.26 -12.58
N LYS A 364 0.30 -21.34 -12.79
CA LYS A 364 1.74 -21.36 -12.48
C LYS A 364 2.57 -20.68 -13.55
N LYS A 365 2.06 -20.46 -14.76
CA LYS A 365 2.83 -19.89 -15.87
C LYS A 365 2.69 -18.37 -15.95
N PRO A 366 3.61 -17.67 -16.64
CA PRO A 366 3.45 -16.26 -16.96
C PRO A 366 2.14 -15.98 -17.72
N VAL A 367 1.67 -14.74 -17.69
CA VAL A 367 0.42 -14.29 -18.35
C VAL A 367 0.43 -14.62 -19.83
N GLY A 368 1.59 -14.46 -20.47
CA GLY A 368 1.80 -14.81 -21.86
C GLY A 368 3.28 -14.96 -22.17
N THR A 369 3.59 -15.80 -23.14
CA THR A 369 4.95 -15.97 -23.66
C THR A 369 4.90 -15.94 -25.18
N PHE A 370 5.65 -15.02 -25.77
CA PHE A 370 5.60 -14.74 -27.20
C PHE A 370 6.99 -14.71 -27.81
N LEU A 371 7.11 -15.18 -29.04
CA LEU A 371 8.31 -15.04 -29.88
C LEU A 371 7.94 -14.18 -31.10
N PHE A 372 8.42 -12.94 -31.13
CA PHE A 372 8.20 -11.98 -32.21
C PHE A 372 9.27 -12.14 -33.30
N LEU A 373 8.87 -12.78 -34.40
CA LEU A 373 9.68 -12.95 -35.60
C LEU A 373 9.39 -11.84 -36.61
N GLY A 374 10.41 -11.37 -37.33
CA GLY A 374 10.27 -10.29 -38.34
C GLY A 374 11.51 -9.43 -38.50
N THR A 375 11.51 -8.48 -39.44
CA THR A 375 12.63 -7.53 -39.63
C THR A 375 12.69 -6.48 -38.54
N THR A 376 13.84 -5.80 -38.41
CA THR A 376 13.99 -4.65 -37.52
C THR A 376 13.10 -3.49 -38.00
N GLY A 377 12.51 -2.75 -37.06
CA GLY A 377 11.72 -1.56 -37.38
C GLY A 377 10.24 -1.80 -37.72
N VAL A 378 9.77 -3.05 -37.71
CA VAL A 378 8.34 -3.39 -37.96
C VAL A 378 7.40 -3.17 -36.77
N GLY A 379 7.92 -2.67 -35.65
CA GLY A 379 7.12 -2.34 -34.46
C GLY A 379 7.09 -3.40 -33.34
N LYS A 380 7.98 -4.41 -33.34
CA LYS A 380 8.04 -5.43 -32.27
C LYS A 380 8.18 -4.84 -30.86
N THR A 381 9.16 -3.96 -30.68
CA THR A 381 9.40 -3.26 -29.41
C THR A 381 8.26 -2.30 -29.09
N GLU A 382 7.64 -1.70 -30.10
CA GLU A 382 6.53 -0.78 -29.92
C GLU A 382 5.27 -1.50 -29.43
N LEU A 383 5.00 -2.71 -29.94
CA LEU A 383 3.94 -3.57 -29.44
C LEU A 383 4.17 -4.00 -27.99
N ALA A 384 5.41 -4.32 -27.61
CA ALA A 384 5.76 -4.62 -26.22
C ALA A 384 5.51 -3.43 -25.28
N LYS A 385 5.85 -2.22 -25.72
CA LYS A 385 5.59 -0.98 -24.97
C LYS A 385 4.10 -0.66 -24.86
N ALA A 386 3.36 -0.80 -25.95
CA ALA A 386 1.91 -0.60 -25.97
C ALA A 386 1.21 -1.57 -25.02
N LEU A 387 1.65 -2.84 -24.97
CA LEU A 387 1.16 -3.82 -24.00
C LEU A 387 1.47 -3.43 -22.55
N ALA A 388 2.70 -2.96 -22.28
CA ALA A 388 3.09 -2.54 -20.95
C ALA A 388 2.24 -1.36 -20.47
N GLU A 389 2.12 -0.34 -21.30
CA GLU A 389 1.30 0.84 -21.02
C GLU A 389 -0.17 0.48 -20.82
N TYR A 390 -0.74 -0.34 -21.69
CA TYR A 390 -2.15 -0.65 -21.62
C TYR A 390 -2.45 -1.58 -20.45
N LEU A 391 -1.77 -2.72 -20.31
CA LEU A 391 -2.13 -3.73 -19.29
C LEU A 391 -1.68 -3.34 -17.88
N PHE A 392 -0.53 -2.66 -17.77
CA PHE A 392 0.09 -2.33 -16.48
C PHE A 392 0.07 -0.83 -16.17
N ASP A 393 -0.59 -0.02 -17.00
CA ASP A 393 -0.78 1.43 -16.80
C ASP A 393 0.53 2.25 -16.73
N ASP A 394 1.67 1.66 -17.12
CA ASP A 394 3.01 2.26 -17.15
C ASP A 394 3.85 1.70 -18.30
N GLU A 395 4.28 2.53 -19.27
CA GLU A 395 5.20 2.09 -20.35
C GLU A 395 6.55 1.61 -19.76
N ASN A 396 6.97 2.17 -18.62
CA ASN A 396 8.19 1.76 -17.92
C ASN A 396 8.00 0.46 -17.14
N ALA A 397 6.79 -0.13 -17.12
CA ALA A 397 6.58 -1.51 -16.70
C ALA A 397 7.06 -2.52 -17.76
N MET A 398 7.97 -2.12 -18.64
CA MET A 398 8.73 -2.99 -19.50
C MET A 398 10.21 -3.03 -19.07
N THR A 399 10.74 -4.23 -18.81
CA THR A 399 12.18 -4.44 -18.67
C THR A 399 12.72 -5.02 -19.97
N ARG A 400 13.58 -4.26 -20.65
CA ARG A 400 14.29 -4.72 -21.85
C ARG A 400 15.66 -5.27 -21.47
N ILE A 401 15.98 -6.47 -21.94
CA ILE A 401 17.29 -7.10 -21.79
C ILE A 401 17.79 -7.47 -23.17
N ASP A 402 18.92 -6.90 -23.57
CA ASP A 402 19.58 -7.18 -24.84
C ASP A 402 20.36 -8.51 -24.71
N MET A 403 19.95 -9.53 -25.46
CA MET A 403 20.59 -10.84 -25.41
C MET A 403 21.96 -10.88 -26.09
N SER A 404 22.34 -9.85 -26.85
CA SER A 404 23.70 -9.71 -27.38
C SER A 404 24.75 -9.55 -26.26
N GLU A 405 24.37 -9.03 -25.07
CA GLU A 405 25.25 -8.98 -23.89
C GLU A 405 25.44 -10.36 -23.20
N TYR A 406 24.66 -11.36 -23.63
CA TYR A 406 24.55 -12.68 -23.03
C TYR A 406 25.05 -13.80 -23.94
N GLN A 407 25.94 -13.47 -24.88
CA GLN A 407 26.56 -14.42 -25.83
C GLN A 407 27.53 -15.41 -25.16
N GLU A 408 28.16 -15.00 -24.05
CA GLU A 408 29.19 -15.80 -23.36
C GLU A 408 28.62 -16.51 -22.14
N ARG A 409 29.11 -17.72 -21.86
CA ARG A 409 28.58 -18.56 -20.78
C ARG A 409 28.59 -17.89 -19.41
N HIS A 410 29.61 -17.09 -19.11
CA HIS A 410 29.72 -16.44 -17.80
C HIS A 410 28.77 -15.24 -17.65
N SER A 411 28.41 -14.56 -18.75
CA SER A 411 27.48 -13.43 -18.68
C SER A 411 26.05 -13.89 -18.37
N VAL A 412 25.67 -15.13 -18.72
CA VAL A 412 24.38 -15.76 -18.35
C VAL A 412 24.12 -15.68 -16.84
N SER A 413 25.16 -15.84 -16.02
CA SER A 413 25.02 -15.76 -14.56
C SER A 413 24.51 -14.39 -14.09
N ARG A 414 24.74 -13.30 -14.85
CA ARG A 414 24.23 -11.96 -14.50
C ARG A 414 22.70 -11.84 -14.59
N LEU A 415 22.01 -12.73 -15.33
CA LEU A 415 20.53 -12.74 -15.35
C LEU A 415 19.96 -13.14 -13.99
N VAL A 416 20.62 -14.08 -13.30
CA VAL A 416 20.14 -14.72 -12.07
C VAL A 416 20.92 -14.24 -10.83
N GLY A 417 22.10 -13.66 -11.03
CA GLY A 417 23.02 -13.20 -9.99
C GLY A 417 24.31 -14.03 -10.00
N ALA A 418 25.45 -13.45 -9.66
CA ALA A 418 26.70 -14.20 -9.64
C ALA A 418 26.71 -15.27 -8.53
N PRO A 419 27.38 -16.42 -8.72
CA PRO A 419 27.55 -17.42 -7.66
C PRO A 419 28.55 -16.96 -6.58
N PRO A 420 28.54 -17.57 -5.37
CA PRO A 420 29.48 -17.21 -4.31
C PRO A 420 30.94 -17.24 -4.77
N GLY A 421 31.68 -16.15 -4.51
CA GLY A 421 33.11 -16.03 -4.87
C GLY A 421 33.42 -15.31 -6.18
N TYR A 422 32.41 -14.80 -6.90
CA TYR A 422 32.57 -14.00 -8.12
C TYR A 422 32.29 -12.50 -7.87
N VAL A 423 32.93 -11.63 -8.67
CA VAL A 423 32.66 -10.17 -8.65
C VAL A 423 31.19 -9.94 -9.01
N GLY A 424 30.47 -9.16 -8.20
CA GLY A 424 29.03 -8.95 -8.35
C GLY A 424 28.15 -9.96 -7.59
N TYR A 425 28.73 -10.82 -6.74
CA TYR A 425 27.95 -11.72 -5.85
C TYR A 425 26.96 -10.96 -4.96
N ASP A 426 27.31 -9.75 -4.53
CA ASP A 426 26.41 -8.92 -3.73
C ASP A 426 25.26 -8.31 -4.55
N GLU A 427 25.38 -8.25 -5.89
CA GLU A 427 24.34 -7.75 -6.79
C GLU A 427 23.36 -8.87 -7.17
N GLY A 428 22.06 -8.56 -7.16
CA GLY A 428 21.02 -9.50 -7.61
C GLY A 428 21.03 -9.66 -9.14
N GLY A 429 20.41 -10.72 -9.65
CA GLY A 429 20.32 -10.95 -11.09
C GLY A 429 19.46 -9.90 -11.81
N GLN A 430 19.88 -9.49 -13.01
CA GLN A 430 19.15 -8.47 -13.79
C GLN A 430 17.70 -8.88 -14.06
N LEU A 431 17.45 -10.16 -14.35
CA LEU A 431 16.13 -10.69 -14.63
C LEU A 431 15.32 -10.92 -13.34
N THR A 432 15.93 -11.53 -12.32
CA THR A 432 15.25 -11.82 -11.05
C THR A 432 14.89 -10.56 -10.28
N GLU A 433 15.76 -9.55 -10.27
CA GLU A 433 15.52 -8.28 -9.57
C GLU A 433 14.52 -7.40 -10.31
N ALA A 434 14.52 -7.40 -11.65
CA ALA A 434 13.54 -6.68 -12.43
C ALA A 434 12.11 -7.13 -12.09
N VAL A 435 11.89 -8.44 -12.03
CA VAL A 435 10.57 -9.00 -11.71
C VAL A 435 10.19 -8.83 -10.24
N ARG A 436 11.15 -8.93 -9.30
CA ARG A 436 10.85 -8.60 -7.89
C ARG A 436 10.41 -7.16 -7.69
N ARG A 437 11.06 -6.22 -8.37
CA ARG A 437 10.71 -4.80 -8.30
C ARG A 437 9.40 -4.48 -9.00
N LYS A 438 9.13 -5.14 -10.14
CA LYS A 438 7.92 -4.96 -10.95
C LYS A 438 7.29 -6.31 -11.31
N PRO A 439 6.53 -6.94 -10.40
CA PRO A 439 5.90 -8.25 -10.65
C PRO A 439 4.87 -8.21 -11.80
N TYR A 440 4.24 -7.07 -12.01
CA TYR A 440 3.34 -6.78 -13.13
C TYR A 440 4.10 -6.02 -14.21
N SER A 441 4.72 -6.75 -15.13
CA SER A 441 5.57 -6.15 -16.17
C SER A 441 5.67 -6.97 -17.45
N VAL A 442 6.11 -6.32 -18.52
CA VAL A 442 6.57 -6.95 -19.75
C VAL A 442 8.08 -7.18 -19.65
N ILE A 443 8.53 -8.41 -19.85
CA ILE A 443 9.96 -8.75 -19.97
C ILE A 443 10.27 -8.96 -21.44
N LEU A 444 11.01 -8.01 -22.02
CA LEU A 444 11.43 -8.03 -23.41
C LEU A 444 12.87 -8.53 -23.53
N LEU A 445 13.03 -9.76 -24.03
CA LEU A 445 14.30 -10.39 -24.35
C LEU A 445 14.61 -10.13 -25.83
N ASP A 446 15.43 -9.12 -26.10
CA ASP A 446 15.70 -8.65 -27.45
C ASP A 446 16.82 -9.46 -28.11
N GLU A 447 16.69 -9.77 -29.41
CA GLU A 447 17.66 -10.56 -30.18
C GLU A 447 17.98 -11.94 -29.57
N ILE A 448 16.94 -12.70 -29.20
CA ILE A 448 17.08 -13.98 -28.47
C ILE A 448 17.99 -15.00 -29.18
N GLU A 449 18.12 -14.92 -30.51
CA GLU A 449 19.03 -15.75 -31.29
C GLU A 449 20.52 -15.55 -30.97
N LYS A 450 20.88 -14.43 -30.32
CA LYS A 450 22.24 -14.12 -29.90
C LYS A 450 22.56 -14.68 -28.51
N ALA A 451 21.56 -15.09 -27.73
CA ALA A 451 21.78 -15.60 -26.39
C ALA A 451 22.62 -16.89 -26.40
N HIS A 452 23.47 -17.06 -25.39
CA HIS A 452 24.14 -18.33 -25.13
C HIS A 452 23.10 -19.45 -24.84
N PRO A 453 23.33 -20.72 -25.26
CA PRO A 453 22.41 -21.83 -25.03
C PRO A 453 21.96 -22.02 -23.57
N ASP A 454 22.86 -21.77 -22.61
CA ASP A 454 22.54 -21.88 -21.17
C ASP A 454 21.43 -20.92 -20.72
N THR A 455 21.21 -19.80 -21.42
CA THR A 455 20.11 -18.85 -21.15
C THR A 455 18.75 -19.53 -21.32
N PHE A 456 18.59 -20.41 -22.32
CA PHE A 456 17.33 -21.09 -22.56
C PHE A 456 16.93 -22.05 -21.44
N ASN A 457 17.91 -22.63 -20.72
CA ASN A 457 17.61 -23.47 -19.55
C ASN A 457 16.97 -22.66 -18.42
N ILE A 458 17.46 -21.43 -18.20
CA ILE A 458 16.89 -20.50 -17.23
C ILE A 458 15.48 -20.09 -17.66
N LEU A 459 15.31 -19.76 -18.95
CA LEU A 459 14.00 -19.38 -19.47
C LEU A 459 13.00 -20.52 -19.37
N LEU A 460 13.37 -21.76 -19.69
CA LEU A 460 12.47 -22.93 -19.56
C LEU A 460 11.90 -23.07 -18.14
N GLN A 461 12.72 -22.86 -17.11
CA GLN A 461 12.25 -22.86 -15.73
C GLN A 461 11.16 -21.79 -15.51
N VAL A 462 11.39 -20.59 -16.03
CA VAL A 462 10.40 -19.49 -15.95
C VAL A 462 9.14 -19.82 -16.74
N LEU A 463 9.26 -20.39 -17.94
CA LEU A 463 8.13 -20.68 -18.83
C LEU A 463 7.26 -21.83 -18.31
N ASP A 464 7.83 -22.77 -17.56
CA ASP A 464 7.11 -23.92 -17.00
C ASP A 464 6.57 -23.67 -15.59
N GLU A 465 7.37 -23.08 -14.70
CA GLU A 465 7.01 -22.92 -13.29
C GLU A 465 6.59 -21.49 -12.91
N GLY A 466 6.77 -20.52 -13.82
CA GLY A 466 6.52 -19.10 -13.58
C GLY A 466 7.34 -18.54 -12.43
N ARG A 467 8.47 -19.19 -12.10
CA ARG A 467 9.30 -18.85 -10.95
C ARG A 467 10.76 -19.06 -11.29
N LEU A 468 11.62 -18.22 -10.73
CA LEU A 468 13.06 -18.34 -10.87
C LEU A 468 13.72 -18.10 -9.52
N THR A 469 14.56 -19.02 -9.09
CA THR A 469 15.32 -18.86 -7.84
C THR A 469 16.70 -18.32 -8.17
N ASP A 470 17.10 -17.25 -7.49
CA ASP A 470 18.45 -16.72 -7.66
C ASP A 470 19.52 -17.57 -6.97
N ASN A 471 20.79 -17.25 -7.22
CA ASN A 471 21.91 -17.95 -6.58
C ASN A 471 22.03 -17.70 -5.06
N LYS A 472 21.17 -16.86 -4.47
CA LYS A 472 21.03 -16.63 -3.03
C LYS A 472 19.82 -17.37 -2.44
N GLY A 473 19.11 -18.16 -3.24
CA GLY A 473 17.92 -18.90 -2.81
C GLY A 473 16.65 -18.05 -2.71
N ARG A 474 16.65 -16.82 -3.22
CA ARG A 474 15.48 -15.94 -3.23
C ARG A 474 14.65 -16.20 -4.49
N LEU A 475 13.33 -16.28 -4.32
CA LEU A 475 12.39 -16.55 -5.40
C LEU A 475 11.97 -15.25 -6.11
N ALA A 476 11.92 -15.27 -7.43
CA ALA A 476 11.25 -14.27 -8.26
C ALA A 476 10.02 -14.91 -8.92
N ASP A 477 8.85 -14.28 -8.79
CA ASP A 477 7.57 -14.79 -9.29
C ASP A 477 7.16 -14.07 -10.60
N PHE A 478 7.05 -14.83 -11.68
CA PHE A 478 6.77 -14.38 -13.04
C PHE A 478 5.31 -14.55 -13.45
N LYS A 479 4.42 -15.05 -12.58
CA LYS A 479 3.02 -15.35 -12.95
C LYS A 479 2.25 -14.13 -13.47
N ASN A 480 2.64 -12.94 -13.03
CA ASN A 480 2.02 -11.67 -13.45
C ASN A 480 2.77 -10.96 -14.59
N THR A 481 3.79 -11.61 -15.17
CA THR A 481 4.61 -11.04 -16.25
C THR A 481 4.16 -11.52 -17.62
N ILE A 482 4.43 -10.70 -18.64
CA ILE A 482 4.35 -11.10 -20.05
C ILE A 482 5.78 -11.19 -20.57
N ILE A 483 6.17 -12.35 -21.11
CA ILE A 483 7.51 -12.57 -21.63
C ILE A 483 7.47 -12.47 -23.15
N ILE A 484 8.23 -11.55 -23.71
CA ILE A 484 8.35 -11.33 -25.16
C ILE A 484 9.80 -11.56 -25.54
N MET A 485 10.04 -12.51 -26.42
CA MET A 485 11.33 -12.71 -27.08
C MET A 485 11.25 -12.14 -28.49
N THR A 486 12.21 -11.33 -28.92
CA THR A 486 12.28 -10.89 -30.31
C THR A 486 13.38 -11.65 -31.03
N SER A 487 13.17 -11.93 -32.31
CA SER A 487 14.23 -12.45 -33.16
C SER A 487 14.14 -11.92 -34.58
N ASN A 488 15.30 -11.58 -35.17
CA ASN A 488 15.38 -11.18 -36.57
C ASN A 488 15.52 -12.38 -37.53
N MET A 489 15.50 -13.60 -36.98
CA MET A 489 15.43 -14.83 -37.76
C MET A 489 14.13 -14.89 -38.54
N GLY A 490 14.21 -15.35 -39.80
CA GLY A 490 13.06 -15.44 -40.70
C GLY A 490 12.79 -14.18 -41.53
N SER A 491 13.61 -13.13 -41.43
CA SER A 491 13.50 -11.90 -42.23
C SER A 491 13.74 -12.07 -43.75
N GLN A 492 14.26 -13.23 -44.16
CA GLN A 492 14.55 -13.58 -45.56
C GLN A 492 13.57 -14.61 -46.15
N ILE A 493 12.62 -15.08 -45.33
CA ILE A 493 11.51 -15.96 -45.74
C ILE A 493 10.33 -15.06 -46.03
#